data_AF-A0A259RAS5-F1
#
_entry.id   AF-A0A259RAS5-F1
#
_cell.length_a   1.000
_cell.length_b   1.000
_cell.length_c   1.000
_cell.angle_alpha   90.00
_cell.angle_beta   90.00
_cell.angle_gamma   90.00
#
_symmetry.space_group_name_H-M   'P 1'
#
loop_
_entity.id
_entity.type
_entity.pdbx_description
1 polymer ?
#
loop_
_entity_poly.entity_id
_entity_poly.type
_entity_poly.pdbx_seq_one_letter_code
_entity_poly.pdbx_strand_id
1 'polypeptide(L)' 'MGQETQARVADSWCEDIAQWAEHLPLMAACFDAHSRLLYCNTAYANWLGKTPAELLGKSLDALVPHETLVT' A
#
# COMPACT_ATOMS: atom_id res chain seq x y z
N MET A 1 31.52 1.23 -4.60
CA MET A 1 31.13 0.67 -3.28
C MET A 1 30.24 1.70 -2.59
N GLY A 2 28.91 1.69 -2.82
CA GLY A 2 28.04 2.75 -2.28
C GLY A 2 26.57 2.71 -2.72
N GLN A 3 26.21 1.83 -3.66
CA GLN A 3 24.82 1.66 -4.13
C GLN A 3 24.09 0.52 -3.41
N GLU A 4 24.82 -0.47 -2.85
CA GLU A 4 24.22 -1.68 -2.24
C GLU A 4 23.64 -1.45 -0.84
N THR A 5 24.15 -0.47 -0.09
CA THR A 5 23.67 -0.18 1.27
C THR A 5 22.34 0.57 1.29
N GLN A 6 22.04 1.36 0.27
CA GLN A 6 20.82 2.19 0.23
C GLN A 6 19.57 1.36 -0.14
N ALA A 7 19.71 0.41 -1.06
CA ALA A 7 18.60 -0.47 -1.46
C ALA A 7 18.13 -1.37 -0.31
N ARG A 8 19.06 -1.96 0.46
CA ARG A 8 18.69 -2.86 1.57
C ARG A 8 18.04 -2.16 2.76
N VAL A 9 18.33 -0.87 2.95
CA VAL A 9 17.64 -0.05 3.96
C VAL A 9 16.25 0.35 3.47
N ALA A 10 16.09 0.67 2.17
CA ALA A 10 14.78 0.97 1.59
C ALA A 10 13.84 -0.26 1.64
N ASP A 11 14.35 -1.46 1.40
CA ASP A 11 13.57 -2.70 1.51
C ASP A 11 13.11 -2.96 2.96
N SER A 12 13.99 -2.77 3.96
CA SER A 12 13.63 -3.00 5.37
C SER A 12 12.63 -1.97 5.91
N TRP A 13 12.73 -0.70 5.47
CA TRP A 13 11.81 0.35 5.92
C TRP A 13 10.37 0.10 5.47
N CYS A 14 10.17 -0.43 4.26
CA CYS A 14 8.85 -0.76 3.74
C CYS A 14 8.22 -1.95 4.47
N GLU A 15 9.02 -2.97 4.81
CA GLU A 15 8.56 -4.13 5.59
C GLU A 15 8.17 -3.74 7.01
N ASP A 16 8.97 -2.91 7.67
CA ASP A 16 8.67 -2.42 9.02
C ASP A 16 7.36 -1.61 9.02
N ILE A 17 7.22 -0.65 8.10
CA ILE A 17 6.00 0.18 8.01
C ILE A 17 4.76 -0.68 7.75
N ALA A 18 4.86 -1.70 6.89
CA ALA A 18 3.75 -2.62 6.63
C ALA A 18 3.33 -3.39 7.89
N GLN A 19 4.29 -3.87 8.67
CA GLN A 19 4.00 -4.57 9.92
C GLN A 19 3.30 -3.67 10.95
N TRP A 20 3.76 -2.43 11.11
CA TRP A 20 3.13 -1.48 12.02
C TRP A 20 1.76 -1.01 11.53
N ALA A 21 1.61 -0.77 10.22
CA ALA A 21 0.38 -0.29 9.61
C ALA A 21 -0.79 -1.30 9.73
N GLU A 22 -0.48 -2.59 9.81
CA GLU A 22 -1.50 -3.65 9.97
C GLU A 22 -2.31 -3.52 11.27
N HIS A 23 -1.68 -2.98 12.31
CA HIS A 23 -2.30 -2.82 13.63
C HIS A 23 -2.95 -1.45 13.83
N LEU A 24 -2.86 -0.54 12.86
CA LEU A 24 -3.49 0.77 12.96
C LEU A 24 -5.01 0.64 12.73
N PRO A 25 -5.85 1.31 13.53
CA PRO A 25 -7.31 1.37 13.31
C PRO A 25 -7.68 2.32 12.15
N LEU A 26 -6.76 2.55 11.22
CA LEU A 26 -6.86 3.48 10.10
C LEU A 26 -6.60 2.72 8.80
N MET A 27 -7.18 3.17 7.70
CA MET A 27 -6.88 2.61 6.38
C MET A 27 -5.51 3.10 5.90
N ALA A 28 -4.60 2.18 5.59
CA ALA A 28 -3.26 2.50 5.11
C ALA A 28 -2.93 1.71 3.83
N ALA A 29 -2.33 2.40 2.87
CA ALA A 29 -1.89 1.83 1.59
C ALA A 29 -0.63 2.56 1.10
N CYS A 30 0.31 1.79 0.55
CA CYS A 30 1.52 2.28 -0.11
C CYS A 30 1.43 2.02 -1.61
N PHE A 31 1.82 3.01 -2.40
CA PHE A 31 1.83 2.94 -3.86
C PHE A 31 3.23 3.21 -4.40
N ASP A 32 3.55 2.62 -5.56
CA ASP A 32 4.75 2.96 -6.30
C ASP A 32 4.61 4.31 -7.04
N ALA A 33 5.67 4.73 -7.72
CA ALA A 33 5.69 5.96 -8.51
C ALA A 33 4.66 5.99 -9.67
N HIS A 34 4.11 4.83 -10.06
CA HIS A 34 3.08 4.68 -11.08
C HIS A 34 1.69 4.45 -10.48
N SER A 35 1.51 4.76 -9.19
CA SER A 35 0.26 4.57 -8.44
C SER A 35 -0.23 3.12 -8.42
N ARG A 36 0.67 2.14 -8.49
CA ARG A 36 0.34 0.71 -8.28
C ARG A 36 0.48 0.35 -6.82
N LEU A 37 -0.50 -0.38 -6.29
CA LEU A 37 -0.52 -0.76 -4.89
C LEU A 37 0.63 -1.74 -4.57
N LEU A 38 1.52 -1.33 -3.67
CA LEU A 38 2.61 -2.16 -3.14
C LEU A 38 2.21 -2.89 -1.86
N TYR A 39 1.38 -2.24 -1.04
CA TYR A 39 0.90 -2.78 0.24
C TYR A 39 -0.40 -2.08 0.64
N CYS A 40 -1.30 -2.80 1.30
CA CYS A 40 -2.40 -2.21 2.06
C CYS A 40 -2.66 -3.04 3.32
N ASN A 41 -3.11 -2.39 4.39
CA ASN A 41 -3.52 -3.11 5.59
C ASN A 41 -4.90 -3.74 5.45
N THR A 42 -5.25 -4.65 6.37
CA THR A 42 -6.58 -5.29 6.39
C THR A 42 -7.72 -4.27 6.48
N ALA A 43 -7.56 -3.16 7.20
CA ALA A 43 -8.58 -2.12 7.29
C ALA A 43 -8.91 -1.49 5.93
N TYR A 44 -7.89 -1.19 5.12
CA TYR A 44 -8.04 -0.68 3.76
C TYR A 44 -8.72 -1.71 2.84
N ALA A 45 -8.29 -2.98 2.92
CA ALA A 45 -8.85 -4.04 2.10
C ALA A 45 -10.34 -4.30 2.42
N ASN A 46 -10.69 -4.32 3.71
CA ASN A 46 -12.06 -4.48 4.19
C ASN A 46 -12.98 -3.33 3.74
N TRP A 47 -12.48 -2.09 3.75
CA TRP A 47 -13.24 -0.95 3.26
C TRP A 47 -13.59 -1.07 1.77
N LEU A 48 -12.69 -1.63 0.96
CA LEU A 48 -12.97 -1.98 -0.45
C LEU A 48 -13.78 -3.27 -0.63
N GLY A 49 -14.05 -4.01 0.45
CA GLY A 49 -14.73 -5.31 0.40
C GLY A 49 -13.92 -6.40 -0.33
N LYS A 50 -12.58 -6.34 -0.27
CA LYS A 50 -11.66 -7.23 -0.98
C LYS A 50 -10.57 -7.77 -0.07
N THR A 51 -9.81 -8.75 -0.55
CA THR A 51 -8.61 -9.24 0.12
C THR A 51 -7.36 -8.47 -0.35
N PRO A 52 -6.32 -8.30 0.47
CA PRO A 52 -5.07 -7.64 0.04
C PRO A 52 -4.47 -8.26 -1.23
N ALA A 53 -4.53 -9.59 -1.36
CA ALA A 53 -4.03 -10.31 -2.54
C ALA A 53 -4.75 -9.92 -3.84
N GLU A 54 -6.04 -9.60 -3.78
CA GLU A 54 -6.79 -9.12 -4.93
C GLU A 54 -6.48 -7.67 -5.29
N LEU A 55 -5.85 -6.91 -4.39
CA LEU A 55 -5.59 -5.48 -4.54
C LEU A 55 -4.17 -5.19 -5.03
N LEU A 56 -3.19 -6.02 -4.64
CA LEU A 56 -1.78 -5.81 -4.97
C LEU A 56 -1.54 -5.60 -6.47
N GLY A 57 -0.73 -4.60 -6.81
CA GLY A 57 -0.37 -4.22 -8.19
C GLY A 57 -1.44 -3.48 -8.98
N LYS A 58 -2.67 -3.37 -8.47
CA LYS A 58 -3.73 -2.56 -9.11
C LYS A 58 -3.38 -1.07 -9.03
N SER A 59 -3.77 -0.35 -10.07
CA SER A 59 -3.64 1.10 -10.12
C SER A 59 -4.66 1.78 -9.20
N LEU A 60 -4.29 2.90 -8.59
CA LEU A 60 -5.16 3.65 -7.68
C LEU A 60 -6.50 4.03 -8.33
N ASP A 61 -6.50 4.40 -9.61
CA ASP A 61 -7.69 4.68 -10.42
C ASP A 61 -8.65 3.49 -10.52
N ALA A 62 -8.12 2.27 -10.60
CA ALA A 62 -8.92 1.05 -10.66
C ALA A 62 -9.48 0.65 -9.28
N LEU A 63 -8.87 1.14 -8.19
CA LEU A 63 -9.29 0.87 -6.81
C LEU A 63 -10.33 1.87 -6.32
N VAL A 64 -10.16 3.15 -6.66
CA VAL A 64 -11.04 4.24 -6.25
C VAL A 64 -11.41 5.03 -7.50
N PRO A 65 -12.56 4.72 -8.14
CA PRO A 65 -13.05 5.49 -9.26
C PRO A 65 -13.21 6.96 -8.87
N HIS A 66 -12.87 7.88 -9.77
CA HIS A 66 -12.86 9.33 -9.53
C HIS A 66 -14.19 9.91 -8.98
N GLU A 67 -15.28 9.16 -9.10
CA GLU A 67 -16.63 9.49 -8.63
C GLU A 67 -16.78 9.38 -7.10
N THR A 68 -15.90 8.61 -6.44
CA THR A 68 -16.04 8.20 -5.03
C THR A 68 -15.32 9.14 -4.05
N LEU A 69 -14.52 10.11 -4.53
CA LEU A 69 -13.71 11.00 -3.68
C LEU A 69 -14.44 12.26 -3.17
N VAL A 70 -15.76 12.34 -3.35
CA VAL A 70 -16.57 13.50 -2.93
C VAL A 70 -17.72 13.05 -2.03
N THR A 71 -17.49 12.89 -0.73
CA THR A 71 -18.52 13.09 0.31
C THR A 71 -17.87 13.42 1.64
#